data_AF-A0A4Q5Y840-F1
#
_entry.id   AF-A0A4Q5Y840-F1
#
_cell.length_a   1.000
_cell.length_b   1.000
_cell.length_c   1.000
_cell.angle_alpha   90.00
_cell.angle_beta   90.00
_cell.angle_gamma   90.00
#
_symmetry.space_group_name_H-M   'P 1'
#
loop_
_entity.id
_entity.type
_entity.pdbx_description
1 polymer ?
#
loop_
_entity_poly.entity_id
_entity_poly.type
_entity_poly.pdbx_seq_one_letter_code
_entity_poly.pdbx_strand_id
1 'polypeptide(L)'
;MDDAWYENASPSQVYGVPVKIIPAEELVWCKLYVQNRERYDGSDINHILLKRGGQLNWKRLLNRIDPHWHLLLMQILQFQFVYPSEYRDIVPEWLFQELMKRAQEQYDLPSPFEKVCRGPIIDNTQYEVDIKDWNYKSYTIMTV
;
A
#
# COMPACT_ATOMS: atom_id res chain seq x y z
N MET A 1 5.55 -14.48 3.03
CA MET A 1 6.89 -13.94 3.36
C MET A 1 7.87 -14.61 2.45
N ASP A 2 8.73 -13.84 1.79
CA ASP A 2 9.78 -14.33 0.90
C ASP A 2 11.16 -13.84 1.39
N ASP A 3 12.24 -14.35 0.78
CA ASP A 3 13.62 -14.09 1.23
C ASP A 3 14.01 -12.61 1.17
N ALA A 4 13.34 -11.82 0.32
CA ALA A 4 13.57 -10.39 0.18
C ALA A 4 13.34 -9.58 1.48
N TRP A 5 12.57 -10.12 2.43
CA TRP A 5 12.42 -9.56 3.77
C TRP A 5 13.71 -9.60 4.57
N TYR A 6 14.49 -10.68 4.42
CA TYR A 6 15.74 -10.90 5.14
C TYR A 6 16.95 -10.31 4.40
N GLU A 7 16.94 -10.38 3.07
CA GLU A 7 18.01 -9.88 2.20
C GLU A 7 18.17 -8.36 2.27
N ASN A 8 17.06 -7.63 2.39
CA ASN A 8 17.07 -6.17 2.38
C ASN A 8 16.98 -5.57 3.79
N ALA A 9 16.95 -6.41 4.83
CA ALA A 9 16.86 -5.95 6.20
C ALA A 9 18.15 -5.23 6.61
N SER A 10 17.99 -4.06 7.22
CA SER A 10 19.12 -3.28 7.69
C SER A 10 19.52 -3.73 9.10
N PRO A 11 20.81 -3.98 9.38
CA PRO A 11 21.26 -4.26 10.74
C PRO A 11 21.03 -3.04 11.63
N SER A 12 20.62 -3.27 12.87
CA SER A 12 20.40 -2.24 13.88
C SER A 12 20.64 -2.81 15.28
N GLN A 13 20.52 -1.96 16.29
CA GLN A 13 20.66 -2.34 17.68
C GLN A 13 19.44 -1.87 18.46
N VAL A 14 18.77 -2.80 19.14
CA VAL A 14 17.61 -2.52 20.00
C VAL A 14 17.94 -2.99 21.40
N TYR A 15 17.97 -2.06 22.37
CA TYR A 15 18.39 -2.34 23.75
C TYR A 15 19.74 -3.07 23.86
N GLY A 16 20.71 -2.69 23.02
CA GLY A 16 22.03 -3.33 23.00
C GLY A 16 22.11 -4.62 22.19
N VAL A 17 20.98 -5.18 21.75
CA VAL A 17 20.92 -6.44 21.01
C VAL A 17 20.99 -6.17 19.49
N PRO A 18 21.93 -6.79 18.75
CA PRO A 18 21.98 -6.68 17.30
C PRO A 18 20.76 -7.39 16.69
N VAL A 19 19.99 -6.65 15.91
CA VAL A 19 18.78 -7.13 15.23
C VAL A 19 18.78 -6.72 13.77
N LYS A 20 17.93 -7.36 12.97
CA LYS A 20 17.62 -6.95 11.60
C LYS A 20 16.28 -6.24 11.59
N ILE A 21 16.26 -5.01 11.07
CA ILE A 21 15.04 -4.22 10.91
C ILE A 21 14.47 -4.47 9.53
N ILE A 22 13.16 -4.74 9.49
CA ILE A 22 12.38 -4.89 8.27
C ILE A 22 12.60 -3.68 7.32
N PRO A 23 12.75 -3.91 6.01
CA PRO A 23 12.87 -2.83 5.03
C PRO A 23 11.68 -1.87 5.09
N ALA A 24 11.93 -0.58 4.85
CA ALA A 24 10.87 0.43 4.88
C ALA A 24 9.81 0.18 3.79
N GLU A 25 10.21 -0.35 2.63
CA GLU A 25 9.30 -0.75 1.54
C GLU A 25 8.32 -1.83 2.00
N GLU A 26 8.80 -2.85 2.72
CA GLU A 26 7.96 -3.95 3.19
C GLU A 26 7.03 -3.49 4.32
N LEU A 27 7.50 -2.57 5.19
CA LEU A 27 6.63 -1.91 6.17
C LEU A 27 5.51 -1.10 5.51
N VAL A 28 5.84 -0.27 4.53
CA VAL A 28 4.84 0.52 3.78
C VAL A 28 3.85 -0.44 3.11
N TRP A 29 4.34 -1.46 2.41
CA TRP A 29 3.51 -2.45 1.74
C TRP A 29 2.51 -3.13 2.70
N CYS A 30 2.96 -3.63 3.84
CA CYS A 30 2.05 -4.26 4.82
C CYS A 30 1.04 -3.26 5.39
N LYS A 31 1.47 -2.04 5.70
CA LYS A 31 0.61 -1.02 6.31
C LYS A 31 -0.45 -0.48 5.36
N LEU A 32 -0.21 -0.48 4.04
CA LEU A 32 -1.20 -0.05 3.04
C LEU A 32 -2.52 -0.84 3.11
N TYR A 33 -2.46 -2.09 3.57
CA TYR A 33 -3.64 -2.94 3.74
C TYR A 33 -4.39 -2.73 5.07
N VAL A 34 -3.84 -1.95 6.00
CA VAL A 34 -4.44 -1.74 7.32
C VAL A 34 -5.31 -0.49 7.29
N GLN A 35 -6.60 -0.68 6.95
CA GLN A 35 -7.58 0.42 6.83
C GLN A 35 -8.88 0.15 7.58
N ASN A 36 -8.78 -0.54 8.69
CA ASN A 36 -9.92 -0.81 9.54
C ASN A 36 -10.41 0.46 10.23
N ARG A 37 -11.70 0.47 10.61
CA ARG A 37 -12.33 1.58 11.35
C ARG A 37 -11.55 1.99 12.59
N GLU A 38 -11.15 1.01 13.39
CA GLU A 38 -10.45 1.21 14.66
C GLU A 38 -8.92 1.20 14.49
N ARG A 39 -8.42 0.87 13.30
CA ARG A 39 -7.00 0.79 13.01
C ARG A 39 -6.72 1.12 11.56
N TYR A 40 -6.21 2.34 11.36
CA TYR A 40 -5.75 2.83 10.08
C TYR A 40 -4.29 3.26 10.20
N ASP A 41 -3.40 2.64 9.42
CA ASP A 41 -1.95 2.89 9.52
C ASP A 41 -1.46 4.01 8.56
N GLY A 42 -2.35 4.80 7.95
CA GLY A 42 -1.97 5.82 6.94
C GLY A 42 -1.03 6.91 7.47
N SER A 43 -1.21 7.37 8.71
CA SER A 43 -0.27 8.32 9.34
C SER A 43 1.12 7.72 9.54
N ASP A 44 1.20 6.44 9.90
CA ASP A 44 2.48 5.75 10.06
C ASP A 44 3.21 5.66 8.71
N ILE A 45 2.49 5.36 7.64
CA ILE A 45 3.05 5.32 6.29
C ILE A 45 3.58 6.71 5.92
N ASN A 46 2.80 7.76 6.16
CA ASN A 46 3.23 9.13 5.90
C ASN A 46 4.52 9.50 6.64
N HIS A 47 4.67 9.09 7.90
CA HIS A 47 5.91 9.31 8.66
C HIS A 47 7.10 8.53 8.09
N ILE A 48 6.87 7.29 7.62
CA ILE A 48 7.91 6.51 6.93
C ILE A 48 8.33 7.21 5.64
N LEU A 49 7.37 7.66 4.81
CA LEU A 49 7.66 8.38 3.57
C LEU A 49 8.42 9.68 3.85
N LEU A 50 8.01 10.45 4.85
CA LEU A 50 8.68 11.70 5.22
C LEU A 50 10.16 11.47 5.61
N LYS A 51 10.47 10.38 6.33
CA LYS A 51 11.81 10.12 6.86
C LYS A 51 12.69 9.25 5.97
N ARG A 52 12.09 8.40 5.14
CA ARG A 52 12.80 7.39 4.34
C ARG A 52 12.47 7.41 2.85
N GLY A 53 11.48 8.19 2.41
CA GLY A 53 11.00 8.13 1.03
C GLY A 53 12.05 8.45 -0.03
N GLY A 54 13.02 9.32 0.27
CA GLY A 54 14.18 9.56 -0.61
C GLY A 54 15.17 8.38 -0.73
N GLN A 55 15.06 7.38 0.14
CA GLN A 55 15.88 6.16 0.16
C GLN A 55 15.11 4.92 -0.30
N LEU A 56 13.78 5.03 -0.50
CA LEU A 56 12.95 3.90 -0.88
C LEU A 56 13.24 3.46 -2.31
N ASN A 57 13.29 2.15 -2.52
CA ASN A 57 13.18 1.57 -3.84
C ASN A 57 11.71 1.56 -4.28
N TRP A 58 11.26 2.70 -4.84
CA TRP A 58 9.89 2.89 -5.32
C TRP A 58 9.45 1.91 -6.41
N LYS A 59 10.38 1.43 -7.26
CA LYS A 59 10.06 0.40 -8.26
C LYS A 59 9.73 -0.93 -7.60
N ARG A 60 10.50 -1.33 -6.58
CA ARG A 60 10.22 -2.53 -5.79
C ARG A 60 8.89 -2.41 -5.05
N LEU A 61 8.64 -1.27 -4.41
CA LEU A 61 7.37 -1.02 -3.73
C LEU A 61 6.18 -1.11 -4.70
N LEU A 62 6.27 -0.48 -5.86
CA LEU A 62 5.24 -0.56 -6.90
C LEU A 62 5.02 -2.02 -7.35
N ASN A 63 6.10 -2.76 -7.67
CA ASN A 63 5.99 -4.15 -8.09
C ASN A 63 5.31 -5.04 -7.02
N ARG A 64 5.53 -4.77 -5.74
CA ARG A 64 4.91 -5.50 -4.61
C ARG A 64 3.42 -5.24 -4.48
N ILE A 65 2.99 -4.00 -4.72
CA ILE A 65 1.60 -3.58 -4.58
C ILE A 65 0.86 -3.54 -5.92
N ASP A 66 1.50 -3.96 -7.02
CA ASP A 66 1.00 -3.79 -8.39
C ASP A 66 -0.47 -4.25 -8.57
N PRO A 67 -0.92 -5.41 -8.04
CA PRO A 67 -2.34 -5.82 -8.15
C PRO A 67 -3.32 -4.88 -7.45
N HIS A 68 -2.85 -4.13 -6.45
CA HIS A 68 -3.62 -3.24 -5.58
C HIS A 68 -3.05 -1.81 -5.59
N TRP A 69 -2.51 -1.38 -6.74
CA TRP A 69 -1.84 -0.09 -6.91
C TRP A 69 -2.71 1.10 -6.48
N HIS A 70 -4.05 0.96 -6.50
CA HIS A 70 -5.02 1.92 -5.96
C HIS A 70 -4.69 2.37 -4.54
N LEU A 71 -4.29 1.44 -3.68
CA LEU A 71 -3.96 1.73 -2.28
C LEU A 71 -2.72 2.62 -2.19
N LEU A 72 -1.72 2.38 -3.05
CA LEU A 72 -0.53 3.21 -3.14
C LEU A 72 -0.86 4.61 -3.67
N LEU A 73 -1.68 4.74 -4.73
CA LEU A 73 -2.09 6.05 -5.24
C LEU A 73 -2.86 6.86 -4.18
N MET A 74 -3.82 6.23 -3.50
CA MET A 74 -4.57 6.86 -2.41
C MET A 74 -3.63 7.39 -1.32
N GLN A 75 -2.64 6.59 -0.92
CA GLN A 75 -1.67 6.99 0.09
C GLN A 75 -0.77 8.12 -0.38
N ILE A 76 -0.34 8.13 -1.64
CA ILE A 76 0.45 9.23 -2.22
C ILE A 76 -0.35 10.53 -2.22
N LEU A 77 -1.63 10.50 -2.61
CA LEU A 77 -2.49 11.69 -2.56
C LEU A 77 -2.66 12.20 -1.12
N GLN A 78 -2.85 11.30 -0.16
CA GLN A 78 -2.89 11.68 1.26
C GLN A 78 -1.56 12.30 1.70
N PHE A 79 -0.43 11.72 1.31
CA PHE A 79 0.89 12.25 1.66
C PHE A 79 1.12 13.67 1.11
N GLN A 80 0.73 13.91 -0.15
CA GLN A 80 0.78 15.25 -0.77
C GLN A 80 -0.09 16.26 -0.03
N PHE A 81 -1.25 15.84 0.45
CA PHE A 81 -2.14 16.68 1.26
C PHE A 81 -1.54 17.01 2.63
N VAL A 82 -0.93 16.04 3.31
CA VAL A 82 -0.35 16.21 4.66
C VAL A 82 0.98 16.98 4.62
N TYR A 83 1.80 16.76 3.59
CA TYR A 83 3.15 17.33 3.43
C TYR A 83 3.33 18.03 2.07
N PRO A 84 2.61 19.15 1.83
CA PRO A 84 2.59 19.82 0.53
C PRO A 84 3.93 20.47 0.15
N SER A 85 4.83 20.73 1.11
CA SER A 85 6.17 21.26 0.85
C SER A 85 7.17 20.17 0.50
N GLU A 86 7.07 18.99 1.12
CA GLU A 86 8.09 17.94 1.03
C GLU A 86 7.84 16.94 -0.09
N TYR A 87 6.58 16.77 -0.55
CA TYR A 87 6.24 15.65 -1.41
C TYR A 87 7.02 15.61 -2.72
N ARG A 88 7.37 16.76 -3.29
CA ARG A 88 8.08 16.86 -4.58
C ARG A 88 9.48 16.25 -4.53
N ASP A 89 10.14 16.35 -3.38
CA ASP A 89 11.51 15.84 -3.19
C ASP A 89 11.52 14.36 -2.76
N ILE A 90 10.36 13.83 -2.36
CA ILE A 90 10.21 12.51 -1.75
C ILE A 90 9.56 11.50 -2.69
N VAL A 91 8.45 11.88 -3.33
CA VAL A 91 7.68 11.00 -4.22
C VAL A 91 8.17 11.22 -5.66
N PRO A 92 8.70 10.18 -6.33
CA PRO A 92 9.16 10.34 -7.71
C PRO A 92 8.01 10.71 -8.65
N GLU A 93 8.23 11.72 -9.50
CA GLU A 93 7.23 12.17 -10.45
C GLU A 93 6.74 11.05 -11.38
N TRP A 94 7.66 10.20 -11.87
CA TRP A 94 7.33 9.07 -12.75
C TRP A 94 6.31 8.11 -12.11
N LEU A 95 6.39 7.90 -10.78
CA LEU A 95 5.51 6.99 -10.07
C LEU A 95 4.09 7.56 -10.02
N PHE A 96 3.98 8.85 -9.71
CA PHE A 96 2.69 9.53 -9.68
C PHE A 96 2.04 9.56 -11.07
N GLN A 97 2.81 9.89 -12.11
CA GLN A 97 2.32 9.90 -13.49
C GLN A 97 1.86 8.50 -13.94
N GLU A 98 2.62 7.45 -13.64
CA GLU A 98 2.24 6.06 -13.93
C GLU A 98 0.92 5.67 -13.25
N LEU A 99 0.77 5.95 -11.95
CA LEU A 99 -0.45 5.60 -11.21
C LEU A 99 -1.67 6.40 -11.69
N MET A 100 -1.50 7.69 -12.00
CA MET A 100 -2.57 8.51 -12.58
C MET A 100 -2.97 8.03 -13.97
N LYS A 101 -2.00 7.63 -14.81
CA LYS A 101 -2.27 7.04 -16.11
C LYS A 101 -3.10 5.76 -15.97
N ARG A 102 -2.71 4.85 -15.08
CA ARG A 102 -3.49 3.63 -14.80
C ARG A 102 -4.92 3.95 -14.36
N ALA A 103 -5.10 4.94 -13.49
CA ALA A 103 -6.42 5.39 -13.04
C ALA A 103 -7.28 5.94 -14.18
N GLN A 104 -6.67 6.65 -15.12
CA GLN A 104 -7.37 7.13 -16.31
C GLN A 104 -7.79 5.97 -17.23
N GLU A 105 -6.89 5.02 -17.49
CA GLU A 105 -7.12 3.86 -18.36
C GLU A 105 -8.20 2.91 -17.80
N GLN A 106 -8.50 2.96 -16.49
CA GLN A 106 -9.57 2.13 -15.91
C GLN A 106 -10.95 2.42 -16.51
N TYR A 107 -11.20 3.65 -16.98
CA TYR A 107 -12.47 4.01 -17.61
C TYR A 107 -12.61 3.43 -19.03
N ASP A 108 -11.49 3.03 -19.65
CA ASP A 108 -11.47 2.40 -20.97
C ASP A 108 -11.69 0.88 -20.88
N LEU A 109 -11.55 0.30 -19.69
CA LEU A 109 -11.76 -1.13 -19.47
C LEU A 109 -13.25 -1.47 -19.40
N PRO A 110 -13.67 -2.62 -19.96
CA PRO A 110 -15.03 -3.10 -19.78
C PRO A 110 -15.30 -3.37 -18.30
N SER A 111 -16.52 -3.07 -17.86
CA SER A 111 -16.94 -3.44 -16.50
C SER A 111 -16.81 -4.95 -16.32
N PRO A 112 -16.26 -5.42 -15.18
CA PRO A 112 -16.27 -6.85 -14.86
C PRO A 112 -17.70 -7.40 -14.90
N PHE A 113 -17.88 -8.59 -15.49
CA PHE A 113 -19.16 -9.29 -15.49
C PHE A 113 -19.56 -9.77 -14.09
N GLU A 114 -18.57 -10.05 -13.23
CA GLU A 114 -18.78 -10.52 -11.87
C GLU A 114 -18.78 -9.35 -10.87
N LYS A 115 -19.73 -9.37 -9.94
CA LYS A 115 -19.74 -8.46 -8.79
C LYS A 115 -18.70 -8.91 -7.78
N VAL A 116 -17.51 -8.31 -7.83
CA VAL A 116 -16.41 -8.62 -6.90
C VAL A 116 -16.24 -7.49 -5.90
N CYS A 117 -16.15 -7.81 -4.61
CA CYS A 117 -15.78 -6.86 -3.56
C CYS A 117 -14.37 -7.17 -3.05
N ARG A 118 -13.48 -6.17 -3.19
CA ARG A 118 -12.09 -6.22 -2.69
C ARG A 118 -11.93 -5.60 -1.31
N GLY A 119 -13.02 -5.07 -0.73
CA GLY A 119 -13.02 -4.49 0.62
C GLY A 119 -12.45 -5.40 1.71
N PRO A 120 -12.73 -6.73 1.72
CA PRO A 120 -12.15 -7.65 2.69
C PRO A 120 -10.61 -7.70 2.72
N ILE A 121 -9.94 -7.25 1.65
CA ILE A 121 -8.47 -7.15 1.61
C ILE A 121 -7.94 -6.07 2.58
N ILE A 122 -8.73 -5.02 2.83
CA ILE A 122 -8.34 -3.89 3.69
C ILE A 122 -9.13 -3.81 5.01
N ASP A 123 -10.33 -4.41 5.07
CA ASP A 123 -11.11 -4.60 6.29
C ASP A 123 -12.12 -5.76 6.11
N ASN A 124 -11.93 -6.87 6.83
CA ASN A 124 -12.85 -8.02 6.76
C ASN A 124 -14.20 -7.80 7.47
N THR A 125 -14.26 -6.88 8.42
CA THR A 125 -15.45 -6.65 9.27
C THR A 125 -16.38 -5.64 8.64
N GLN A 126 -15.85 -4.52 8.14
CA GLN A 126 -16.69 -3.48 7.56
C GLN A 126 -17.33 -3.88 6.23
N TYR A 127 -16.65 -4.71 5.44
CA TYR A 127 -17.15 -5.20 4.16
C TYR A 127 -17.84 -6.57 4.25
N GLU A 128 -18.19 -7.02 5.46
CA GLU A 128 -18.88 -8.29 5.68
C GLU A 128 -20.27 -8.28 5.03
N VAL A 129 -20.98 -7.15 5.11
CA VAL A 129 -22.31 -6.95 4.49
C VAL A 129 -22.26 -7.11 2.97
N ASP A 130 -21.20 -6.64 2.32
CA ASP A 130 -21.01 -6.76 0.87
C ASP A 130 -21.03 -8.22 0.43
N ILE A 131 -20.41 -9.09 1.22
CA ILE A 131 -20.29 -10.51 0.92
C ILE A 131 -21.54 -11.28 1.34
N LYS A 132 -22.04 -11.05 2.57
CA LYS A 132 -23.13 -11.86 3.14
C LYS A 132 -24.50 -11.46 2.61
N ASP A 133 -24.74 -10.17 2.44
CA ASP A 133 -26.07 -9.64 2.18
C ASP A 133 -26.20 -9.08 0.76
N TRP A 134 -25.13 -8.50 0.20
CA TRP A 134 -25.17 -7.86 -1.13
C TRP A 134 -24.69 -8.77 -2.27
N ASN A 135 -24.37 -10.04 -1.97
CA ASN A 135 -23.99 -11.07 -2.93
C ASN A 135 -22.76 -10.72 -3.80
N TYR A 136 -21.80 -9.98 -3.25
CA TYR A 136 -20.51 -9.80 -3.91
C TYR A 136 -19.64 -11.05 -3.70
N LYS A 137 -18.91 -11.47 -4.73
CA LYS A 137 -17.84 -12.45 -4.59
C LYS A 137 -16.70 -11.83 -3.78
N SER A 138 -16.26 -12.53 -2.75
CA SER A 138 -15.14 -12.12 -1.91
C SER A 138 -13.82 -12.33 -2.64
N TYR A 139 -12.96 -11.33 -2.58
CA TYR A 139 -11.56 -11.46 -2.93
C TYR A 139 -10.75 -11.41 -1.64
N THR A 140 -10.14 -12.53 -1.24
CA THR A 140 -9.24 -12.58 -0.08
C THR A 140 -7.80 -12.78 -0.54
N ILE A 141 -6.83 -12.36 0.28
CA ILE A 141 -5.38 -12.52 0.02
C ILE A 141 -5.00 -13.99 -0.27
N MET A 142 -5.80 -14.98 0.18
CA MET A 142 -5.55 -16.41 -0.06
C MET A 142 -6.11 -16.93 -1.40
N THR A 143 -6.70 -16.07 -2.23
CA THR A 143 -7.35 -16.45 -3.49
C THR A 143 -6.57 -15.95 -4.72
N VAL A 144 -5.24 -15.91 -4.61
CA VAL A 144 -4.30 -15.60 -5.70
C VAL A 144 -3.68 -16.88 -6.22
#